data_AF-A0A2P8MJK5-F1
#
_entry.id   AF-A0A2P8MJK5-F1
#
_cell.length_a   1.000
_cell.length_b   1.000
_cell.length_c   1.000
_cell.angle_alpha   90.00
_cell.angle_beta   90.00
_cell.angle_gamma   90.00
#
_symmetry.space_group_name_H-M   'P 1'
#
loop_
_entity.id
_entity.type
_entity.pdbx_description
1 polymer ?
#
loop_
_entity_poly.entity_id
_entity_poly.type
_entity_poly.pdbx_seq_one_letter_code
_entity_poly.pdbx_strand_id
1 'polypeptide(L)' 'MAKHEKCEICGRDTVVKCSKCGKSVCLGHIYQYVDESNIAITKHSPLLCAECYIKKYVRR' A
#
# COMPACT_ATOMS: atom_id res chain seq x y z
N MET A 1 5.77 -12.61 -21.49
CA MET A 1 4.51 -12.96 -20.81
C MET A 1 4.40 -12.09 -19.56
N ALA A 2 3.47 -11.13 -19.53
CA ALA A 2 3.27 -10.32 -18.33
C ALA A 2 2.61 -11.22 -17.26
N LYS A 3 3.35 -11.54 -16.19
CA LYS A 3 2.76 -12.21 -15.03
C LYS A 3 1.71 -11.27 -14.45
N HIS A 4 0.43 -11.60 -14.62
CA HIS A 4 -0.62 -10.94 -13.87
C HIS A 4 -0.44 -11.33 -12.40
N GLU A 5 0.09 -10.39 -11.63
CA GLU A 5 0.22 -10.54 -10.19
C GLU A 5 -1.18 -10.36 -9.58
N LYS A 6 -1.58 -11.29 -8.70
CA LYS A 6 -2.88 -11.26 -8.04
C LYS A 6 -2.72 -10.79 -6.61
N CYS A 7 -3.77 -10.17 -6.08
CA CYS A 7 -3.75 -9.72 -4.70
C CYS A 7 -3.63 -10.92 -3.76
N GLU A 8 -2.63 -10.90 -2.89
CA GLU A 8 -2.38 -11.99 -1.94
C GLU A 8 -3.52 -12.17 -0.92
N ILE A 9 -4.44 -11.20 -0.79
CA ILE A 9 -5.54 -11.20 0.18
C ILE A 9 -6.87 -11.63 -0.45
N CYS A 10 -7.21 -11.13 -1.64
CA CYS A 10 -8.52 -11.36 -2.26
C CYS A 10 -8.47 -11.83 -3.72
N GLY A 11 -7.30 -12.05 -4.29
CA GLY A 11 -7.14 -12.61 -5.64
C GLY A 11 -7.43 -11.68 -6.83
N ARG A 12 -7.72 -10.39 -6.61
CA ARG A 12 -7.92 -9.40 -7.71
C ARG A 12 -6.67 -9.25 -8.57
N ASP A 13 -6.85 -9.09 -9.88
CA ASP A 13 -5.77 -8.93 -10.86
C ASP A 13 -5.15 -7.52 -10.90
N THR A 14 -5.84 -6.49 -10.42
CA THR A 14 -5.29 -5.13 -10.30
C THR A 14 -4.54 -5.00 -8.98
N VAL A 15 -3.21 -5.14 -9.03
CA VAL A 15 -2.34 -5.04 -7.86
C VAL A 15 -1.30 -3.93 -7.96
N VAL A 16 -0.85 -3.50 -6.78
CA VAL A 16 0.23 -2.56 -6.56
C VAL A 16 1.16 -3.16 -5.51
N LYS A 17 2.45 -2.89 -5.63
CA LYS A 17 3.46 -3.39 -4.69
C LYS A 17 3.60 -2.46 -3.50
N CYS A 18 3.62 -3.03 -2.30
CA CYS A 18 4.01 -2.31 -1.10
C CYS A 18 5.45 -1.82 -1.23
N SER A 19 5.69 -0.51 -1.07
CA SER A 19 7.03 0.09 -1.17
C SER A 19 8.00 -0.36 -0.08
N LYS A 20 7.52 -1.03 0.98
CA LYS A 20 8.35 -1.47 2.11
C LYS A 20 8.69 -2.95 2.08
N CYS A 21 7.72 -3.83 1.81
CA CYS A 21 7.91 -5.27 1.85
C CYS A 21 7.75 -5.97 0.48
N GLY A 22 7.36 -5.23 -0.57
CA GLY A 22 7.21 -5.78 -1.92
C GLY A 22 5.95 -6.63 -2.17
N LYS A 23 5.10 -6.83 -1.16
CA LYS A 23 3.84 -7.59 -1.29
C LYS A 23 2.93 -6.99 -2.37
N SER A 24 2.29 -7.87 -3.15
CA SER A 24 1.39 -7.49 -4.24
C SER A 24 -0.05 -7.50 -3.74
N VAL A 25 -0.60 -6.30 -3.52
CA VAL A 25 -1.93 -6.10 -2.95
C VAL A 25 -2.78 -5.23 -3.87
N CYS A 26 -4.09 -5.44 -3.90
CA CYS A 26 -4.97 -4.61 -4.71
C CYS A 26 -5.14 -3.21 -4.10
N LEU A 27 -5.72 -2.29 -4.88
CA LEU A 27 -6.00 -0.92 -4.45
C LEU A 27 -6.88 -0.82 -3.19
N GLY A 28 -7.67 -1.86 -2.88
CA GLY A 28 -8.47 -1.91 -1.64
C GLY A 28 -7.68 -2.35 -0.40
N HIS A 29 -6.48 -2.89 -0.58
CA HIS A 29 -5.60 -3.40 0.48
C HIS A 29 -4.25 -2.68 0.54
N ILE A 30 -4.05 -1.67 -0.32
CA ILE A 30 -2.93 -0.75 -0.25
C ILE A 30 -3.40 0.52 0.48
N TYR A 31 -2.55 1.05 1.34
CA TYR A 31 -2.83 2.21 2.17
C TYR A 31 -1.79 3.27 1.87
N GLN A 32 -2.25 4.50 1.75
CA GLN A 32 -1.42 5.69 1.69
C GLN A 32 -1.70 6.52 2.93
N TYR A 33 -0.65 7.07 3.53
CA TYR A 33 -0.84 8.05 4.59
C TYR A 33 -1.29 9.36 3.96
N VAL A 34 -2.41 9.87 4.46
CA VAL A 34 -2.98 11.16 4.06
C VAL A 34 -2.87 12.09 5.25
N ASP A 35 -2.13 13.17 5.06
CA ASP A 35 -2.07 14.29 5.99
C ASP A 35 -2.95 15.42 5.44
N GLU A 36 -4.00 15.75 6.18
CA GLU A 36 -5.00 16.77 5.81
C GLU A 36 -4.45 18.21 5.87
N SER A 37 -3.41 18.43 6.68
CA SER A 37 -2.79 19.75 6.86
C SER A 37 -1.59 19.98 5.94
N ASN A 38 -1.01 18.90 5.40
CA ASN A 38 0.20 18.95 4.59
C ASN A 38 0.10 18.07 3.33
N ILE A 39 -0.36 18.67 2.23
CA ILE A 39 -0.48 17.97 0.94
C ILE A 39 0.85 17.43 0.41
N ALA A 40 1.97 18.07 0.78
CA ALA A 40 3.31 17.58 0.44
C ALA A 40 3.57 16.19 1.06
N ILE A 41 3.16 15.97 2.31
CA ILE A 41 3.33 14.69 3.00
C ILE A 41 2.48 13.62 2.33
N THR A 42 1.24 13.93 1.98
CA THR A 42 0.35 13.03 1.24
C THR A 42 0.96 12.61 -0.10
N LYS A 43 1.46 13.57 -0.89
CA LYS A 43 2.09 13.29 -2.20
C LYS A 43 3.35 12.44 -2.12
N HIS A 44 4.15 12.64 -1.08
CA HIS A 44 5.39 11.87 -0.87
C HIS A 44 5.20 10.62 -0.02
N SER A 45 3.97 10.33 0.42
CA SER A 45 3.72 9.14 1.24
C SER A 45 3.83 7.87 0.40
N PRO A 46 4.65 6.89 0.84
CA PRO A 46 4.74 5.60 0.18
C PRO A 46 3.42 4.82 0.28
N LEU A 47 3.18 3.97 -0.72
CA LEU A 47 2.09 3.01 -0.72
C LEU A 47 2.49 1.78 0.08
N LEU A 48 1.72 1.44 1.11
CA LEU A 48 2.04 0.37 2.06
C LEU A 48 0.89 -0.63 2.17
N CYS A 49 1.19 -1.92 2.37
CA CYS A 49 0.17 -2.87 2.81
C CYS A 49 -0.29 -2.56 4.25
N ALA A 50 -1.46 -3.09 4.64
CA ALA A 50 -2.05 -2.89 5.98
C ALA A 50 -1.03 -3.08 7.12
N GLU A 51 -0.30 -4.19 7.11
CA GLU A 51 0.69 -4.52 8.15
C GLU A 51 1.81 -3.48 8.23
N CYS A 52 2.35 -3.07 7.08
CA CYS A 52 3.42 -2.09 7.02
C CYS A 52 2.94 -0.70 7.44
N TYR A 53 1.70 -0.35 7.08
CA TYR A 53 1.05 0.88 7.47
C TYR A 53 0.85 0.96 9.00
N ILE A 54 0.24 -0.07 9.59
CA ILE A 54 0.02 -0.17 11.04
C ILE A 54 1.36 -0.11 11.79
N LYS A 55 2.38 -0.84 11.31
CA LYS A 55 3.71 -0.83 11.93
C LYS A 55 4.41 0.53 11.85
N LYS A 56 4.12 1.34 10.83
CA LYS A 56 4.75 2.66 10.63
C LYS A 56 4.03 3.78 11.37
N TYR A 57 2.70 3.75 11.41
CA TYR A 57 1.88 4.89 11.86
C TYR A 57 1.03 4.61 13.11
N VAL A 58 0.66 3.35 13.40
CA VAL A 58 -0.29 3.02 14.48
C VAL A 58 0.40 2.45 15.72
N ARG A 59 1.48 1.67 15.56
CA ARG A 59 2.34 1.28 16.69
C ARG A 59 3.22 2.46 17.12
N ARG A 60 2.64 3.40 17.87
CA ARG A 60 3.38 4.31 18.75
C ARG A 60 3.36 3.78 20.17
#